data_AF-A0A154BMS0-F1
#
_entry.id   AF-A0A154BMS0-F1
#
_cell.length_a   1.000
_cell.length_b   1.000
_cell.length_c   1.000
_cell.angle_alpha   90.00
_cell.angle_beta   90.00
_cell.angle_gamma   90.00
#
_symmetry.space_group_name_H-M   'P 1'
#
loop_
_entity.id
_entity.type
_entity.pdbx_description
1 polymer ?
#
loop_
_entity_poly.entity_id
_entity_poly.type
_entity_poly.pdbx_seq_one_letter_code
_entity_poly.pdbx_strand_id
1 'polypeptide(L)'
;MPSLIHPKEKLYFAISVIVSILIYFLLVLSVIGIFYLIIGALVGLIVQGLAVGHLRGNGIRVSEKQFPEVHQLAQEIAAQMELRTMPPIYIIQSGGVLNAFAMRFLGRNYVAVYSEILELAFEQGKDALGFIISHEFAHIKRNHLNWRWVLLPSTFIPFLSQAYSRACEYSCDLIAAHTQPAGATAGILVLAAGKKLYLDVNTDDYLAQATKETGFWIWFSEILSSHPNLPRRIMAINQSTTLRTEMRTQGINNRV
;
A
#
# COMPACT_ATOMS: atom_id res chain seq x y z
N MET A 1 11.35 1.62 13.83
CA MET A 1 10.31 1.88 12.79
C MET A 1 9.18 2.87 13.18
N PRO A 2 8.88 3.20 14.46
CA PRO A 2 7.76 4.13 14.77
C PRO A 2 7.83 5.48 14.06
N SER A 3 9.04 5.99 13.82
CA SER A 3 9.32 7.25 13.10
C SER A 3 8.98 7.23 11.60
N LEU A 4 8.60 6.08 11.04
CA LEU A 4 8.19 5.93 9.62
C LEU A 4 6.66 5.94 9.46
N ILE A 5 5.91 5.98 10.55
CA ILE A 5 4.45 5.96 10.51
C ILE A 5 3.94 7.38 10.39
N HIS A 6 3.17 7.65 9.34
CA HIS A 6 2.53 8.94 9.15
C HIS A 6 1.59 9.23 10.33
N PRO A 7 1.68 10.40 10.99
CA PRO A 7 0.98 10.67 12.24
C PRO A 7 -0.55 10.56 12.11
N LYS A 8 -1.07 10.91 10.93
CA LYS A 8 -2.51 10.83 10.65
C LYS A 8 -3.02 9.40 10.46
N GLU A 9 -2.15 8.40 10.22
CA GLU A 9 -2.59 7.01 10.06
C GLU A 9 -3.27 6.52 11.35
N LYS A 10 -2.62 6.70 12.50
CA LYS A 10 -3.17 6.30 13.80
C LYS A 10 -4.42 7.08 14.17
N LEU A 11 -4.44 8.38 13.88
CA LEU A 11 -5.58 9.25 14.16
C LEU A 11 -6.81 8.81 13.35
N TYR A 12 -6.68 8.69 12.03
CA TYR A 12 -7.79 8.28 11.18
C TYR A 12 -8.22 6.84 11.44
N PHE A 13 -7.29 5.94 11.77
CA PHE A 13 -7.61 4.60 12.24
C PHE A 13 -8.49 4.65 13.50
N ALA A 14 -8.09 5.39 14.52
CA ALA A 14 -8.84 5.50 15.78
C ALA A 14 -10.25 6.07 15.56
N ILE A 15 -10.38 7.13 14.76
CA ILE A 15 -11.67 7.71 14.39
C ILE A 15 -12.53 6.66 13.67
N SER A 16 -11.96 5.95 12.69
CA SER A 16 -12.67 4.92 11.92
C SER A 16 -13.14 3.75 12.78
N VAL A 17 -12.33 3.34 13.78
CA VAL A 17 -12.72 2.30 14.75
C VAL A 17 -13.89 2.78 15.61
N ILE A 18 -13.81 3.98 16.19
CA ILE A 18 -14.86 4.54 17.05
C ILE A 18 -16.19 4.62 16.27
N VAL A 19 -16.16 5.21 15.08
CA VAL A 19 -17.32 5.30 14.18
C VAL A 19 -17.88 3.91 13.88
N SER A 20 -17.02 2.95 13.53
CA SER A 20 -17.47 1.62 13.17
C SER A 20 -18.10 0.88 14.34
N ILE A 21 -17.54 1.00 15.55
CA ILE A 21 -18.12 0.43 16.78
C ILE A 21 -19.50 1.02 17.05
N LEU A 22 -19.66 2.34 16.92
CA LEU A 22 -20.94 3.00 17.10
C LEU A 22 -21.99 2.51 16.08
N ILE A 23 -21.62 2.40 14.79
CA ILE A 23 -22.54 1.92 13.76
C ILE A 23 -22.90 0.44 13.99
N TYR A 24 -21.92 -0.41 14.30
CA TYR A 24 -22.18 -1.81 14.63
C TYR A 24 -23.10 -1.94 15.84
N PHE A 25 -22.87 -1.15 16.88
CA PHE A 25 -23.72 -1.13 18.07
C PHE A 25 -25.17 -0.75 17.72
N LEU A 26 -25.38 0.30 16.91
CA LEU A 26 -26.70 0.69 16.44
C LEU A 26 -27.38 -0.40 15.59
N LEU A 27 -26.63 -1.07 14.71
CA LEU A 27 -27.16 -2.18 13.91
C LEU A 27 -27.61 -3.35 14.79
N VAL A 28 -26.84 -3.70 15.81
CA VAL A 28 -27.20 -4.76 16.76
C VAL A 28 -28.44 -4.38 17.57
N LEU A 29 -28.50 -3.14 18.08
CA LEU A 29 -29.67 -2.65 18.83
C LEU A 29 -30.96 -2.68 18.00
N SER A 30 -30.87 -2.48 16.69
CA SER A 30 -32.05 -2.46 15.82
C SER A 30 -32.70 -3.83 15.58
N VAL A 31 -32.06 -4.94 15.97
CA VAL A 31 -32.42 -6.35 15.67
C VAL A 31 -32.43 -6.70 14.18
N ILE A 32 -33.08 -5.88 13.33
CA ILE A 32 -33.07 -6.02 11.86
C ILE A 32 -31.64 -5.87 11.31
N GLY A 33 -30.84 -4.98 11.89
CA GLY A 33 -29.43 -4.79 11.50
C GLY A 33 -28.58 -6.05 11.65
N ILE A 34 -28.92 -6.97 12.58
CA ILE A 34 -28.24 -8.25 12.72
C ILE A 34 -28.38 -9.10 11.46
N PHE A 35 -29.56 -9.10 10.82
CA PHE A 35 -29.79 -9.82 9.57
C PHE A 35 -28.90 -9.28 8.44
N TYR A 36 -28.80 -7.96 8.31
CA TYR A 36 -27.90 -7.32 7.34
C TYR A 36 -26.43 -7.63 7.63
N LEU A 37 -26.01 -7.68 8.89
CA LEU A 37 -24.65 -8.04 9.28
C LEU A 37 -24.31 -9.49 8.89
N ILE A 38 -25.23 -10.43 9.12
CA ILE A 38 -25.04 -11.84 8.76
C ILE A 38 -24.94 -12.00 7.23
N ILE A 39 -25.86 -11.39 6.47
CA ILE A 39 -25.83 -11.45 5.01
C ILE A 39 -24.57 -10.79 4.48
N GLY A 40 -24.23 -9.59 4.96
CA GLY A 40 -23.05 -8.86 4.55
C GLY A 40 -21.76 -9.65 4.82
N ALA A 41 -21.66 -10.30 5.98
CA ALA A 41 -20.54 -11.16 6.32
C ALA A 41 -20.46 -12.39 5.40
N LEU A 42 -21.59 -13.04 5.11
CA LEU A 42 -21.63 -14.22 4.22
C LEU A 42 -21.24 -13.87 2.78
N VAL A 43 -21.88 -12.84 2.21
CA VAL A 43 -21.55 -12.33 0.87
C VAL A 43 -20.08 -11.91 0.82
N GLY A 44 -19.64 -11.19 1.85
CA GLY A 44 -18.27 -10.77 2.04
C GLY A 44 -17.25 -11.91 2.00
N LEU A 45 -17.53 -12.98 2.74
CA LEU A 45 -16.71 -14.18 2.78
C LEU A 45 -16.66 -14.88 1.43
N ILE A 46 -17.81 -15.01 0.74
CA ILE A 46 -17.89 -15.62 -0.59
C ILE A 46 -17.08 -14.80 -1.60
N VAL A 47 -17.29 -13.49 -1.66
CA VAL A 47 -16.58 -12.60 -2.60
C VAL A 47 -15.06 -12.66 -2.37
N GLN A 48 -14.61 -12.55 -1.11
CA GLN A 48 -13.18 -12.64 -0.80
C GLN A 48 -12.61 -14.04 -1.11
N GLY A 49 -13.37 -15.09 -0.83
CA GLY A 49 -12.99 -16.47 -1.12
C GLY A 49 -12.85 -16.73 -2.61
N LEU A 50 -13.79 -16.24 -3.42
CA LEU A 50 -13.73 -16.30 -4.89
C LEU A 50 -12.55 -15.49 -5.43
N ALA A 51 -12.29 -14.30 -4.90
CA ALA A 51 -11.15 -13.48 -5.33
C ALA A 51 -9.81 -14.16 -5.06
N VAL A 52 -9.61 -14.71 -3.85
CA VAL A 52 -8.40 -15.48 -3.52
C VAL A 52 -8.34 -16.78 -4.31
N GLY A 53 -9.46 -17.46 -4.51
CA GLY A 53 -9.55 -18.65 -5.35
C GLY A 53 -9.13 -18.37 -6.78
N HIS A 54 -9.60 -17.28 -7.37
CA HIS A 54 -9.23 -16.84 -8.71
C HIS A 54 -7.75 -16.50 -8.80
N LEU A 55 -7.20 -15.73 -7.84
CA LEU A 55 -5.77 -15.42 -7.79
C LEU A 55 -4.91 -16.68 -7.72
N ARG A 56 -5.27 -17.62 -6.83
CA ARG A 56 -4.49 -18.85 -6.63
C ARG A 56 -4.66 -19.86 -7.76
N GLY A 57 -5.82 -19.88 -8.40
CA GLY A 57 -6.16 -20.81 -9.47
C GLY A 57 -5.55 -20.41 -10.82
N ASN A 58 -5.44 -19.11 -11.09
CA ASN A 58 -4.96 -18.59 -12.38
C ASN A 58 -3.59 -17.91 -12.32
N GLY A 59 -3.17 -17.43 -11.14
CA GLY A 59 -1.90 -16.74 -10.97
C GLY A 59 -0.70 -17.69 -10.90
N ILE A 60 0.44 -17.24 -11.42
CA ILE A 60 1.69 -17.99 -11.34
C ILE A 60 2.32 -17.72 -9.98
N ARG A 61 2.47 -18.76 -9.16
CA ARG A 61 3.08 -18.62 -7.84
C ARG A 61 4.59 -18.42 -7.96
N VAL A 62 5.10 -17.34 -7.38
CA VAL A 62 6.55 -17.08 -7.27
C VAL A 62 7.18 -18.08 -6.31
N SER A 63 8.30 -18.69 -6.73
CA SER A 63 9.06 -19.67 -5.95
C SER A 63 10.53 -19.69 -6.37
N GLU A 64 11.37 -20.45 -5.67
CA GLU A 64 12.77 -20.69 -6.05
C GLU A 64 12.93 -21.26 -7.47
N LYS A 65 11.90 -21.91 -8.03
CA LYS A 65 11.91 -22.46 -9.39
C LYS A 65 11.16 -21.60 -10.40
N GLN A 66 10.36 -20.64 -9.94
CA GLN A 66 9.52 -19.79 -10.77
C GLN A 66 9.76 -18.33 -10.38
N PHE A 67 10.50 -17.61 -11.20
CA PHE A 67 11.01 -16.27 -10.91
C PHE A 67 11.93 -16.24 -9.68
N PRO A 68 13.04 -17.01 -9.70
CA PRO A 68 13.95 -17.15 -8.56
C PRO A 68 14.47 -15.82 -8.02
N GLU A 69 14.78 -14.88 -8.92
CA GLU A 69 15.31 -13.57 -8.54
C GLU A 69 14.31 -12.72 -7.75
N VAL A 70 13.03 -12.79 -8.14
CA VAL A 70 11.93 -12.11 -7.46
C VAL A 70 11.66 -12.76 -6.11
N HIS A 71 11.72 -14.10 -6.09
CA HIS A 71 11.56 -14.87 -4.86
C HIS A 71 12.65 -14.52 -3.84
N GLN A 72 13.91 -14.47 -4.27
CA GLN A 72 15.04 -14.10 -3.43
C GLN A 72 14.90 -12.66 -2.91
N LEU A 73 14.62 -11.70 -3.80
CA LEU A 73 14.41 -10.30 -3.42
C LEU A 73 13.28 -10.17 -2.39
N ALA A 74 12.15 -10.86 -2.61
CA ALA A 74 11.04 -10.86 -1.67
C ALA A 74 11.40 -11.50 -0.32
N GLN A 75 12.19 -12.57 -0.31
CA GLN A 75 12.67 -13.17 0.95
C GLN A 75 13.56 -12.20 1.73
N GLU A 76 14.50 -11.55 1.04
CA GLU A 76 15.41 -10.57 1.64
C GLU A 76 14.62 -9.39 2.23
N ILE A 77 13.67 -8.83 1.49
CA ILE A 77 12.79 -7.75 1.98
C ILE A 77 11.94 -8.24 3.16
N ALA A 78 11.33 -9.42 3.09
CA ALA A 78 10.54 -9.97 4.19
C ALA A 78 11.38 -10.12 5.47
N ALA A 79 12.63 -10.55 5.34
CA ALA A 79 13.57 -10.67 6.45
C ALA A 79 13.97 -9.30 7.01
N GLN A 80 14.34 -8.34 6.15
CA GLN A 80 14.67 -6.96 6.55
C GLN A 80 13.50 -6.27 7.28
N MET A 81 12.26 -6.53 6.84
CA MET A 81 11.05 -5.99 7.46
C MET A 81 10.58 -6.81 8.66
N GLU A 82 11.27 -7.90 9.02
CA GLU A 82 10.91 -8.82 10.10
C GLU A 82 9.46 -9.30 10.00
N LEU A 83 9.04 -9.71 8.81
CA LEU A 83 7.74 -10.34 8.61
C LEU A 83 7.76 -11.73 9.24
N ARG A 84 6.72 -12.07 10.02
CA ARG A 84 6.60 -13.40 10.64
C ARG A 84 6.64 -14.52 9.59
N THR A 85 6.03 -14.28 8.44
CA THR A 85 5.99 -15.19 7.31
C THR A 85 5.93 -14.36 6.03
N MET A 86 6.77 -14.68 5.05
CA MET A 86 6.65 -14.08 3.72
C MET A 86 5.28 -14.48 3.11
N PRO A 87 4.43 -13.52 2.71
CA PRO A 87 3.17 -13.84 2.04
C PRO A 87 3.46 -14.51 0.69
N PRO A 88 2.65 -15.50 0.26
CA PRO A 88 2.75 -16.01 -1.11
C PRO A 88 2.49 -14.90 -2.13
N ILE A 89 3.38 -14.79 -3.11
CA ILE A 89 3.27 -13.84 -4.23
C ILE A 89 2.78 -14.60 -5.47
N TYR A 90 1.81 -14.03 -6.16
CA TYR A 90 1.27 -14.53 -7.42
C TYR A 90 1.39 -13.49 -8.52
N ILE A 91 1.82 -13.92 -9.71
CA ILE A 91 1.89 -13.08 -10.89
C ILE A 91 0.64 -13.31 -11.73
N ILE A 92 -0.01 -12.22 -12.15
CA ILE A 92 -1.20 -12.26 -13.01
C ILE A 92 -1.07 -11.26 -14.15
N GLN A 93 -1.65 -11.57 -15.31
CA GLN A 93 -1.70 -10.68 -16.46
C GLN A 93 -2.86 -9.69 -16.31
N SER A 94 -2.63 -8.40 -16.55
CA SER A 94 -3.69 -7.38 -16.49
C SER A 94 -3.70 -6.41 -17.67
N GLY A 95 -3.31 -6.89 -18.86
CA GLY A 95 -3.54 -6.16 -20.12
C GLY A 95 -2.85 -4.79 -20.19
N GLY A 96 -1.63 -4.68 -19.67
CA GLY A 96 -0.85 -3.44 -19.70
C GLY A 96 -0.95 -2.58 -18.44
N VAL A 97 -1.85 -2.90 -17.51
CA VAL A 97 -1.98 -2.17 -16.24
C VAL A 97 -0.77 -2.48 -15.35
N LEU A 98 -0.21 -1.46 -14.70
CA LEU A 98 0.84 -1.62 -13.69
C LEU A 98 0.21 -1.56 -12.31
N ASN A 99 0.19 -2.70 -11.62
CA ASN A 99 -0.28 -2.74 -10.25
C ASN A 99 0.33 -3.91 -9.46
N ALA A 100 0.46 -3.72 -8.16
CA ALA A 100 0.64 -4.78 -7.19
C ALA A 100 -0.28 -4.48 -6.01
N PHE A 101 -0.80 -5.52 -5.37
CA PHE A 101 -1.65 -5.32 -4.19
C PHE A 101 -1.61 -6.50 -3.24
N ALA A 102 -1.68 -6.20 -1.95
CA ALA A 102 -1.88 -7.17 -0.90
C ALA A 102 -3.37 -7.45 -0.63
N MET A 103 -3.71 -8.72 -0.47
CA MET A 103 -5.05 -9.17 -0.09
C MET A 103 -5.00 -10.14 1.09
N ARG A 104 -6.12 -10.27 1.80
CA ARG A 104 -6.22 -11.12 2.98
C ARG A 104 -7.51 -11.92 2.96
N PHE A 105 -7.40 -13.20 3.32
CA PHE A 105 -8.55 -14.09 3.51
C PHE A 105 -8.28 -15.10 4.62
N LEU A 106 -9.24 -15.26 5.55
CA LEU A 106 -9.20 -16.21 6.68
C LEU A 106 -7.84 -16.29 7.38
N GLY A 107 -7.29 -15.13 7.76
CA GLY A 107 -6.04 -15.10 8.52
C GLY A 107 -4.75 -15.07 7.68
N ARG A 108 -4.83 -15.35 6.37
CA ARG A 108 -3.67 -15.45 5.47
C ARG A 108 -3.59 -14.25 4.53
N ASN A 109 -2.38 -13.74 4.33
CA ASN A 109 -2.08 -12.66 3.40
C ASN A 109 -1.52 -13.22 2.09
N TYR A 110 -1.82 -12.56 0.99
CA TYR A 110 -1.34 -12.87 -0.35
C TYR A 110 -0.95 -11.55 -1.01
N VAL A 111 0.01 -11.62 -1.93
CA VAL A 111 0.38 -10.46 -2.77
C VAL A 111 0.17 -10.85 -4.22
N ALA A 112 -0.57 -10.02 -4.94
CA ALA A 112 -0.70 -10.11 -6.39
C ALA A 112 0.23 -9.07 -7.02
N VAL A 113 0.99 -9.47 -8.02
CA VAL A 113 1.86 -8.58 -8.81
C VAL A 113 1.49 -8.73 -10.26
N TYR A 114 1.24 -7.63 -10.96
CA TYR A 114 0.96 -7.70 -12.39
C TYR A 114 2.25 -7.97 -13.16
N SER A 115 2.17 -8.79 -14.21
CA SER A 115 3.32 -9.19 -15.04
C SER A 115 4.08 -7.98 -15.61
N GLU A 116 3.40 -6.88 -15.89
CA GLU A 116 4.02 -5.66 -16.39
C GLU A 116 5.00 -5.03 -15.39
N ILE A 117 4.76 -5.17 -14.08
CA ILE A 117 5.72 -4.75 -13.03
C ILE A 117 6.93 -5.69 -13.01
N LEU A 118 6.75 -6.94 -13.39
CA LEU A 118 7.82 -7.91 -13.41
C LEU A 118 8.74 -7.71 -14.61
N GLU A 119 8.19 -7.38 -15.77
CA GLU A 119 8.96 -7.04 -16.96
C GLU A 119 9.91 -5.86 -16.70
N LEU A 120 9.47 -4.86 -15.92
CA LEU A 120 10.34 -3.76 -15.47
C LEU A 120 11.61 -4.28 -14.78
N ALA A 121 11.47 -5.27 -13.90
CA ALA A 121 12.58 -5.80 -13.13
C ALA A 121 13.63 -6.49 -14.03
N PHE A 122 13.18 -7.14 -15.10
CA PHE A 122 14.05 -7.80 -16.07
C PHE A 122 14.71 -6.83 -17.03
N GLU A 123 14.03 -5.75 -17.43
CA GLU A 123 14.57 -4.78 -18.41
C GLU A 123 15.46 -3.71 -17.76
N GLN A 124 15.12 -3.22 -16.57
CA GLN A 124 15.67 -1.95 -16.04
C GLN A 124 16.19 -2.02 -14.59
N GLY A 125 16.18 -3.21 -13.98
CA GLY A 125 16.80 -3.47 -12.67
C GLY A 125 15.82 -3.71 -11.53
N LYS A 126 16.37 -4.21 -10.41
CA LYS A 126 15.58 -4.73 -9.27
C LYS A 126 15.07 -3.67 -8.31
N ASP A 127 15.60 -2.45 -8.36
CA ASP A 127 15.37 -1.44 -7.32
C ASP A 127 13.90 -0.99 -7.27
N ALA A 128 13.31 -0.61 -8.41
CA ALA A 128 11.91 -0.19 -8.48
C ALA A 128 10.94 -1.32 -8.09
N LEU A 129 11.21 -2.56 -8.53
CA LEU A 129 10.45 -3.73 -8.11
C LEU A 129 10.58 -3.95 -6.59
N GLY A 130 11.80 -3.85 -6.06
CA GLY A 130 12.06 -3.98 -4.64
C GLY A 130 11.27 -2.99 -3.80
N PHE A 131 11.19 -1.72 -4.24
CA PHE A 131 10.35 -0.73 -3.59
C PHE A 131 8.86 -1.11 -3.62
N ILE A 132 8.33 -1.53 -4.79
CA ILE A 132 6.92 -1.93 -4.92
C ILE A 132 6.59 -3.12 -4.02
N ILE A 133 7.43 -4.16 -3.98
CA ILE A 133 7.24 -5.32 -3.09
C ILE A 133 7.32 -4.88 -1.62
N SER A 134 8.28 -4.00 -1.28
CA SER A 134 8.44 -3.47 0.08
C SER A 134 7.21 -2.67 0.52
N HIS A 135 6.60 -1.91 -0.40
CA HIS A 135 5.38 -1.16 -0.16
C HIS A 135 4.21 -2.10 0.16
N GLU A 136 3.99 -3.15 -0.64
CA GLU A 136 2.94 -4.15 -0.36
C GLU A 136 3.18 -4.91 0.95
N PHE A 137 4.44 -5.21 1.26
CA PHE A 137 4.82 -5.83 2.52
C PHE A 137 4.62 -4.88 3.71
N ALA A 138 4.75 -3.57 3.51
CA ALA A 138 4.45 -2.58 4.54
C ALA A 138 2.96 -2.59 4.92
N HIS A 139 2.04 -2.73 3.94
CA HIS A 139 0.61 -2.92 4.25
C HIS A 139 0.36 -4.15 5.13
N ILE A 140 1.08 -5.23 4.89
CA ILE A 140 1.00 -6.46 5.68
C ILE A 140 1.60 -6.25 7.07
N LYS A 141 2.80 -5.67 7.18
CA LYS A 141 3.48 -5.38 8.46
C LYS A 141 2.64 -4.47 9.34
N ARG A 142 1.99 -3.46 8.76
CA ARG A 142 1.11 -2.52 9.44
C ARG A 142 -0.29 -3.06 9.71
N ASN A 143 -0.60 -4.29 9.28
CA ASN A 143 -1.90 -4.93 9.45
C ASN A 143 -3.07 -4.14 8.83
N HIS A 144 -2.82 -3.35 7.78
CA HIS A 144 -3.87 -2.55 7.11
C HIS A 144 -5.02 -3.42 6.58
N LEU A 145 -4.73 -4.69 6.25
CA LEU A 145 -5.73 -5.66 5.78
C LEU A 145 -6.55 -6.30 6.90
N ASN A 146 -6.02 -6.36 8.13
CA ASN A 146 -6.65 -7.13 9.22
C ASN A 146 -7.92 -6.45 9.73
N TRP A 147 -7.96 -5.13 9.67
CA TRP A 147 -9.04 -4.33 10.23
C TRP A 147 -10.16 -4.02 9.22
N ARG A 148 -10.05 -4.47 7.96
CA ARG A 148 -11.04 -4.14 6.90
C ARG A 148 -12.49 -4.43 7.30
N TRP A 149 -12.75 -5.58 7.93
CA TRP A 149 -14.10 -5.91 8.41
C TRP A 149 -14.55 -5.01 9.58
N VAL A 150 -13.64 -4.71 10.50
CA VAL A 150 -13.94 -3.80 11.63
C VAL A 150 -14.21 -2.39 11.13
N LEU A 151 -13.47 -1.91 10.13
CA LEU A 151 -13.57 -0.56 9.62
C LEU A 151 -14.67 -0.39 8.55
N LEU A 152 -15.28 -1.47 8.06
CA LEU A 152 -16.26 -1.42 6.98
C LEU A 152 -17.37 -0.38 7.21
N PRO A 153 -17.98 -0.23 8.39
CA PRO A 153 -19.02 0.77 8.57
C PRO A 153 -18.52 2.21 8.48
N SER A 154 -17.27 2.47 8.85
CA SER A 154 -16.69 3.82 8.70
C SER A 154 -16.53 4.27 7.25
N THR A 155 -16.62 3.36 6.27
CA THR A 155 -16.57 3.73 4.84
C THR A 155 -17.82 4.50 4.39
N PHE A 156 -18.92 4.44 5.15
CA PHE A 156 -20.11 5.25 4.90
C PHE A 156 -19.94 6.71 5.32
N ILE A 157 -18.93 7.04 6.14
CA ILE A 157 -18.62 8.42 6.47
C ILE A 157 -17.81 9.03 5.32
N PRO A 158 -18.31 10.10 4.68
CA PRO A 158 -17.62 10.73 3.55
C PRO A 158 -16.16 11.07 3.89
N PHE A 159 -15.27 10.77 2.96
CA PHE A 159 -13.83 11.07 2.99
C PHE A 159 -13.01 10.36 4.07
N LEU A 160 -13.63 9.77 5.11
CA LEU A 160 -12.90 9.18 6.23
C LEU A 160 -12.06 7.97 5.81
N SER A 161 -12.68 7.04 5.07
CA SER A 161 -11.96 5.86 4.58
C SER A 161 -10.86 6.22 3.58
N GLN A 162 -11.09 7.21 2.72
CA GLN A 162 -10.11 7.72 1.78
C GLN A 162 -8.95 8.42 2.52
N ALA A 163 -9.24 9.23 3.54
CA ALA A 163 -8.22 9.88 4.36
C ALA A 163 -7.36 8.86 5.13
N TYR A 164 -7.98 7.82 5.70
CA TYR A 164 -7.26 6.71 6.31
C TYR A 164 -6.37 5.98 5.28
N SER A 165 -6.93 5.65 4.11
CA SER A 165 -6.20 5.01 3.01
C SER A 165 -4.96 5.83 2.61
N ARG A 166 -5.12 7.13 2.34
CA ARG A 166 -3.99 8.01 1.99
C ARG A 166 -2.92 8.09 3.07
N ALA A 167 -3.31 8.07 4.35
CA ALA A 167 -2.34 8.05 5.44
C ALA A 167 -1.59 6.70 5.54
N CYS A 168 -2.25 5.58 5.21
CA CYS A 168 -1.61 4.28 5.10
C CYS A 168 -0.58 4.27 3.96
N GLU A 169 -0.90 4.85 2.80
CA GLU A 169 0.00 4.97 1.65
C GLU A 169 1.30 5.67 2.04
N TYR A 170 1.20 6.84 2.71
CA TYR A 170 2.38 7.57 3.16
C TYR A 170 3.27 6.75 4.10
N SER A 171 2.68 6.01 5.05
CA SER A 171 3.48 5.14 5.92
C SER A 171 4.13 3.99 5.15
N CYS A 172 3.41 3.39 4.20
CA CYS A 172 3.95 2.29 3.39
C CYS A 172 5.07 2.77 2.49
N ASP A 173 4.95 3.96 1.89
CA ASP A 173 5.99 4.63 1.12
C ASP A 173 7.25 4.89 1.93
N LEU A 174 7.10 5.43 3.15
CA LEU A 174 8.25 5.70 4.02
C LEU A 174 8.95 4.41 4.46
N ILE A 175 8.18 3.36 4.80
CA ILE A 175 8.74 2.05 5.16
C ILE A 175 9.44 1.41 3.96
N ALA A 176 8.83 1.48 2.78
CA ALA A 176 9.39 0.95 1.55
C ALA A 176 10.67 1.69 1.15
N ALA A 177 10.67 3.03 1.19
CA ALA A 177 11.85 3.84 0.92
C ALA A 177 12.97 3.64 1.95
N HIS A 178 12.62 3.32 3.21
CA HIS A 178 13.63 2.96 4.20
C HIS A 178 14.27 1.60 3.92
N THR A 179 13.49 0.65 3.39
CA THR A 179 13.94 -0.72 3.11
C THR A 179 14.67 -0.82 1.77
N GLN A 180 14.15 -0.13 0.75
CA GLN A 180 14.64 -0.11 -0.64
C GLN A 180 14.79 1.34 -1.12
N PRO A 181 15.77 2.09 -0.58
CA PRO A 181 15.94 3.53 -0.87
C PRO A 181 16.27 3.81 -2.34
N ALA A 182 17.07 2.95 -2.97
CA ALA A 182 17.45 3.12 -4.38
C ALA A 182 16.24 3.09 -5.34
N GLY A 183 15.21 2.33 -4.98
CA GLY A 183 14.00 2.15 -5.79
C GLY A 183 12.88 3.14 -5.50
N ALA A 184 13.02 4.04 -4.53
CA ALA A 184 11.90 4.78 -3.97
C ALA A 184 11.22 5.71 -4.98
N THR A 185 12.01 6.55 -5.65
CA THR A 185 11.49 7.46 -6.69
C THR A 185 11.08 6.68 -7.93
N ALA A 186 11.93 5.75 -8.39
CA ALA A 186 11.68 4.97 -9.58
C ALA A 186 10.38 4.15 -9.49
N GLY A 187 10.11 3.52 -8.34
CA GLY A 187 8.90 2.74 -8.12
C GLY A 187 7.61 3.56 -8.24
N ILE A 188 7.61 4.81 -7.79
CA ILE A 188 6.44 5.70 -7.95
C ILE A 188 6.36 6.23 -9.39
N LEU A 189 7.48 6.58 -10.03
CA LEU A 189 7.49 7.05 -11.42
C LEU A 189 7.02 5.98 -12.41
N VAL A 190 7.29 4.71 -12.13
CA VAL A 190 6.75 3.57 -12.90
C VAL A 190 5.21 3.58 -12.88
N LEU A 191 4.58 3.92 -11.75
CA LEU A 191 3.13 4.05 -11.69
C LEU A 191 2.62 5.28 -12.47
N ALA A 192 3.43 6.32 -12.59
CA ALA A 192 3.07 7.55 -13.28
C ALA A 192 3.20 7.44 -14.82
N ALA A 193 4.30 6.88 -15.30
CA ALA A 193 4.70 6.92 -16.72
C ALA A 193 4.87 5.53 -17.35
N GLY A 194 4.75 4.48 -16.55
CA GLY A 194 4.89 3.10 -17.02
C GLY A 194 6.32 2.57 -16.98
N LYS A 195 6.49 1.27 -17.25
CA LYS A 195 7.77 0.55 -17.14
C LYS A 195 8.88 1.00 -18.09
N LYS A 196 8.57 1.82 -19.11
CA LYS A 196 9.54 2.31 -20.10
C LYS A 196 9.78 3.81 -19.98
N LEU A 197 8.72 4.61 -20.02
CA LEU A 197 8.82 6.07 -20.10
C LEU A 197 9.22 6.72 -18.77
N TYR A 198 9.19 6.00 -17.64
CA TYR A 198 9.57 6.58 -16.36
C TYR A 198 11.03 7.06 -16.31
N LEU A 199 11.91 6.47 -17.13
CA LEU A 199 13.30 6.91 -17.27
C LEU A 199 13.43 8.29 -17.93
N ASP A 200 12.46 8.64 -18.78
CA ASP A 200 12.45 9.91 -19.51
C ASP A 200 11.79 11.04 -18.71
N VAL A 201 11.27 10.73 -17.51
CA VAL A 201 10.62 11.73 -16.64
C VAL A 201 11.69 12.54 -15.92
N ASN A 202 11.73 13.86 -16.22
CA ASN A 202 12.45 14.81 -15.38
C ASN A 202 11.77 14.88 -14.01
N THR A 203 12.40 14.27 -13.00
CA THR A 203 11.85 14.18 -11.65
C THR A 203 11.72 15.56 -11.01
N ASP A 204 12.69 16.45 -11.20
CA ASP A 204 12.68 17.79 -10.60
C ASP A 204 11.51 18.62 -11.13
N ASP A 205 11.28 18.60 -12.44
CA ASP A 205 10.13 19.28 -13.06
C ASP A 205 8.80 18.65 -12.61
N TYR A 206 8.75 17.32 -12.47
CA TYR A 206 7.55 16.63 -11.98
C TYR A 206 7.20 17.00 -10.53
N LEU A 207 8.20 17.15 -9.66
CA LEU A 207 7.99 17.62 -8.28
C LEU A 207 7.65 19.11 -8.24
N ALA A 208 8.29 19.93 -9.07
CA ALA A 208 7.98 21.35 -9.19
C ALA A 208 6.54 21.57 -9.68
N GLN A 209 6.07 20.75 -10.63
CA GLN A 209 4.68 20.76 -11.10
C GLN A 209 3.69 20.59 -9.94
N ALA A 210 3.94 19.65 -9.03
CA ALA A 210 3.04 19.39 -7.90
C ALA A 210 2.91 20.57 -6.92
N THR A 211 3.89 21.48 -6.90
CA THR A 211 3.86 22.71 -6.10
C THR A 211 3.20 23.89 -6.84
N LYS A 212 3.24 23.89 -8.18
CA LYS A 212 2.66 24.95 -9.03
C LYS A 212 1.19 24.70 -9.34
N GLU A 213 0.85 23.45 -9.65
CA GLU A 213 -0.51 23.01 -9.97
C GLU A 213 -1.34 22.95 -8.68
N THR A 214 -2.01 24.06 -8.40
CA THR A 214 -2.88 24.24 -7.24
C THR A 214 -4.29 24.62 -7.69
N GLY A 215 -5.30 24.25 -6.91
CA GLY A 215 -6.68 24.60 -7.22
C GLY A 215 -7.68 23.66 -6.57
N PHE A 216 -8.95 24.10 -6.58
CA PHE A 216 -10.05 23.35 -5.98
C PHE A 216 -10.18 21.94 -6.55
N TRP A 217 -10.13 21.77 -7.88
CA TRP A 217 -10.33 20.48 -8.53
C TRP A 217 -9.19 19.49 -8.27
N ILE A 218 -7.95 19.97 -8.19
CA ILE A 218 -6.79 19.14 -7.83
C ILE A 218 -6.92 18.66 -6.38
N TRP A 219 -7.28 19.57 -5.47
CA TRP A 219 -7.51 19.22 -4.08
C TRP A 219 -8.70 18.26 -3.92
N PHE A 220 -9.84 18.54 -4.54
CA PHE A 220 -11.06 17.76 -4.38
C PHE A 220 -10.95 16.35 -4.97
N SER A 221 -10.31 16.22 -6.13
CA SER A 221 -10.03 14.91 -6.73
C SER A 221 -9.15 14.04 -5.83
N GLU A 222 -8.13 14.62 -5.19
CA GLU A 222 -7.28 13.90 -4.23
C GLU A 222 -8.05 13.52 -2.95
N ILE A 223 -8.94 14.38 -2.46
CA ILE A 223 -9.79 14.07 -1.28
C ILE A 223 -10.68 12.85 -1.54
N LEU A 224 -11.18 12.69 -2.76
CA LEU A 224 -11.97 11.53 -3.19
C LEU A 224 -11.13 10.29 -3.53
N SER A 225 -9.82 10.45 -3.76
CA SER A 225 -8.90 9.37 -4.09
C SER A 225 -8.49 8.57 -2.84
N SER A 226 -8.35 7.24 -3.01
CA SER A 226 -7.77 6.34 -2.01
C SER A 226 -6.26 6.52 -1.85
N HIS A 227 -5.59 7.10 -2.85
CA HIS A 227 -4.15 7.31 -2.87
C HIS A 227 -3.83 8.81 -2.97
N PRO A 228 -2.77 9.30 -2.29
CA PRO A 228 -2.27 10.64 -2.52
C PRO A 228 -1.77 10.79 -3.96
N ASN A 229 -1.71 12.03 -4.44
CA ASN A 229 -1.13 12.29 -5.76
C ASN A 229 0.33 11.80 -5.81
N LEU A 230 0.69 11.06 -6.86
CA LEU A 230 2.01 10.44 -7.03
C LEU A 230 3.20 11.37 -6.74
N PRO A 231 3.29 12.62 -7.24
CA PRO A 231 4.45 13.46 -6.96
C PRO A 231 4.52 13.86 -5.48
N ARG A 232 3.39 13.98 -4.77
CA ARG A 232 3.38 14.27 -3.33
C ARG A 232 3.90 13.10 -2.49
N ARG A 233 3.76 11.86 -2.98
CA ARG A 233 4.34 10.67 -2.34
C ARG A 233 5.87 10.73 -2.42
N ILE A 234 6.43 11.08 -3.57
CA ILE A 234 7.88 11.28 -3.74
C ILE A 234 8.38 12.43 -2.85
N MET A 235 7.68 13.57 -2.82
CA MET A 235 8.04 14.69 -1.94
C MET A 235 8.10 14.26 -0.46
N ALA A 236 7.12 13.49 0.01
CA ALA A 236 7.08 13.01 1.39
C ALA A 236 8.26 12.09 1.73
N ILE A 237 8.66 11.21 0.80
CA ILE A 237 9.85 10.36 0.95
C ILE A 237 11.12 11.21 1.04
N ASN A 238 11.29 12.17 0.13
CA ASN A 238 12.47 13.05 0.09
C ASN A 238 12.60 13.87 1.37
N GLN A 239 11.49 14.47 1.84
CA GLN A 239 11.46 15.23 3.10
C GLN A 239 11.85 14.36 4.29
N SER A 240 11.30 13.14 4.41
CA SER A 240 11.65 12.23 5.51
C SER A 240 13.13 11.82 5.47
N THR A 241 13.68 11.61 4.27
CA THR A 241 15.08 11.22 4.08
C THR A 241 16.02 12.35 4.49
N THR A 242 15.72 13.60 4.10
CA THR A 242 16.49 14.78 4.49
C THR A 242 16.49 14.97 6.01
N LEU A 243 15.31 14.98 6.64
CA LEU A 243 15.18 15.14 8.10
C LEU A 243 15.94 14.06 8.87
N ARG A 244 15.95 12.81 8.39
CA ARG A 244 16.72 11.71 9.00
C ARG A 244 18.22 11.90 8.87
N THR A 245 18.66 12.46 7.74
CA THR A 245 20.08 12.75 7.50
C THR A 245 20.56 13.86 8.42
N GLU A 246 19.77 14.92 8.57
CA GLU A 246 20.03 16.03 9.51
C GLU A 246 20.05 15.57 10.98
N MET A 247 19.10 14.74 11.40
CA MET A 247 19.10 14.18 12.76
C MET A 247 20.33 13.32 13.04
N ARG A 248 20.79 12.55 12.05
CA ARG A 248 22.02 11.74 12.16
C ARG A 248 23.28 12.60 12.24
N THR A 249 23.40 13.64 11.42
CA THR A 249 24.55 14.56 11.47
C THR A 249 24.59 15.38 12.75
N GLN A 250 23.44 15.66 13.36
CA GLN A 250 23.33 16.34 14.67
C GLN A 250 23.52 15.40 15.88
N GLY A 251 23.82 14.11 15.68
CA GLY A 251 24.05 13.16 16.78
C GLY A 251 22.79 12.78 17.58
N ILE A 252 21.60 13.16 17.11
CA ILE A 252 20.32 12.82 17.73
C ILE A 252 19.96 11.40 17.27
N ASN A 253 20.58 10.41 17.93
CA ASN A 253 20.28 9.02 17.67
C ASN A 253 18.88 8.71 18.21
N ASN A 254 17.92 8.38 17.33
CA ASN A 254 16.61 7.86 17.72
C ASN A 254 16.80 6.55 18.50
N ARG A 255 16.94 6.66 19.82
CA ARG A 255 16.62 5.58 20.75
C ARG A 255 15.14 5.73 21.10
N VAL A 256 14.48 4.57 21.13
CA VAL A 256 13.07 4.28 21.45
C VAL A 256 12.12 4.18 20.26
#